data_AF-G7W7Z5-F1
#
_entry.id   AF-G7W7Z5-F1
#
_cell.length_a   1.000
_cell.length_b   1.000
_cell.length_c   1.000
_cell.angle_alpha   90.00
_cell.angle_beta   90.00
_cell.angle_gamma   90.00
#
_symmetry.space_group_name_H-M   'P 1'
#
loop_
_entity.id
_entity.type
_entity.pdbx_description
1 polymer ?
#
loop_
_entity_poly.entity_id
_entity_poly.type
_entity_poly.pdbx_seq_one_letter_code
_entity_poly.pdbx_strand_id
1 'polypeptide(L)'
;MRDKLSAAEFDRLLDETCDSLRGNREAEEFKEYVVAILFLKRLNDRFRLEREVRRNKLMEKGLSPAQIDEELEKRESYRLFVPKMARWDEVTGEQEDLGAYLSKAFREIDASNRGCLGLLNTIDFTRTTESGDRFITNNELAQLIKGFEGLILTDDHLAF
;
A
#
# COMPACT_ATOMS: atom_id res chain seq x y z
N MET A 1 15.96 -8.42 18.73
CA MET A 1 15.04 -7.30 18.49
C MET A 1 15.35 -6.79 17.10
N ARG A 2 14.36 -6.66 16.21
CA ARG A 2 14.55 -5.89 14.98
C ARG A 2 14.54 -4.42 15.43
N ASP A 3 15.58 -3.68 15.09
CA ASP A 3 15.61 -2.24 15.35
C ASP A 3 14.45 -1.57 14.60
N LYS A 4 13.78 -0.63 15.27
CA LYS A 4 12.68 0.13 14.67
C LYS A 4 13.26 1.03 13.57
N LEU A 5 12.54 1.15 12.46
CA LEU A 5 12.94 2.00 11.35
C LEU A 5 12.89 3.47 11.79
N SER A 6 14.06 4.12 11.80
CA SER A 6 14.17 5.57 12.07
C SER A 6 13.76 6.39 10.85
N ALA A 7 13.46 7.67 11.07
CA ALA A 7 13.15 8.59 9.98
C ALA A 7 14.31 8.70 8.97
N ALA A 8 15.56 8.70 9.45
CA ALA A 8 16.73 8.74 8.57
C ALA A 8 16.89 7.46 7.73
N GLU A 9 16.58 6.29 8.29
CA GLU A 9 16.58 5.03 7.53
C GLU A 9 15.41 4.96 6.55
N PHE A 10 14.27 5.53 6.91
CA PHE A 10 13.12 5.66 6.02
C PHE A 10 13.42 6.56 4.81
N ASP A 11 14.04 7.72 5.04
CA ASP A 11 14.46 8.62 3.96
C ASP A 11 15.52 7.96 3.06
N ARG A 12 16.51 7.27 3.64
CA ARG A 12 17.49 6.50 2.86
C ARG A 12 16.84 5.40 2.02
N LEU A 13 15.90 4.66 2.59
CA LEU A 13 15.15 3.63 1.88
C LEU A 13 14.39 4.22 0.69
N LEU A 14 13.74 5.39 0.86
CA LEU A 14 13.06 6.08 -0.22
C LEU A 14 14.05 6.49 -1.32
N ASP A 15 15.16 7.11 -0.96
CA ASP A 15 16.16 7.58 -1.91
C ASP A 15 16.82 6.41 -2.67
N GLU A 16 17.22 5.34 -1.97
CA GLU A 16 17.79 4.12 -2.58
C GLU A 16 16.79 3.44 -3.54
N THR A 17 15.51 3.40 -3.17
CA THR A 17 14.46 2.84 -4.03
C THR A 17 14.27 3.70 -5.28
N CYS A 18 14.24 5.04 -5.13
CA CYS A 18 14.15 5.97 -6.25
C CYS A 18 15.36 5.83 -7.19
N ASP A 19 16.57 5.76 -6.64
CA ASP A 19 17.81 5.59 -7.41
C ASP A 19 17.82 4.27 -8.19
N SER A 20 17.26 3.20 -7.62
CA SER A 20 17.19 1.90 -8.29
C SER A 20 16.24 1.87 -9.51
N LEU A 21 15.19 2.69 -9.49
CA LEU A 21 14.12 2.67 -10.50
C LEU A 21 14.22 3.80 -11.53
N ARG A 22 14.75 4.96 -11.15
CA ARG A 22 14.74 6.16 -12.02
C ARG A 22 15.60 5.99 -13.27
N GLY A 23 16.68 5.22 -13.19
CA GLY A 23 17.67 5.13 -14.26
C GLY A 23 18.20 6.54 -14.60
N ASN A 24 17.94 7.01 -15.82
CA ASN A 24 18.34 8.34 -16.29
C ASN A 24 17.24 9.42 -16.12
N ARG A 25 16.08 9.10 -15.51
CA ARG A 25 14.95 10.03 -15.31
C ARG A 25 15.12 10.85 -14.02
N GLU A 26 14.47 12.01 -13.97
CA GLU A 26 14.49 12.91 -12.81
C GLU A 26 13.92 12.22 -11.55
N ALA A 27 14.61 12.38 -10.42
CA ALA A 27 14.31 11.64 -9.20
C ALA A 27 13.00 12.09 -8.53
N GLU A 28 12.67 13.38 -8.65
CA GLU A 28 11.53 13.98 -7.94
C GLU A 28 10.18 13.42 -8.44
N GLU A 29 10.07 13.13 -9.74
CA GLU A 29 8.87 12.52 -10.31
C GLU A 29 8.71 11.05 -9.93
N PHE A 30 9.80 10.32 -9.71
CA PHE A 30 9.76 8.92 -9.25
C PHE A 30 9.37 8.82 -7.78
N LYS A 31 9.76 9.80 -6.97
CA LYS A 31 9.52 9.82 -5.53
C LYS A 31 8.04 9.72 -5.19
N GLU A 32 7.17 10.36 -5.96
CA GLU A 32 5.72 10.28 -5.76
C GLU A 32 5.22 8.83 -5.85
N TYR A 33 5.62 8.08 -6.87
CA TYR A 33 5.24 6.67 -7.04
C TYR A 33 5.77 5.79 -5.91
N VAL A 34 7.03 6.00 -5.51
CA VAL A 34 7.67 5.25 -4.41
C VAL A 34 6.92 5.50 -3.10
N VAL A 35 6.64 6.76 -2.78
CA VAL A 35 5.86 7.14 -1.59
C VAL A 35 4.44 6.57 -1.65
N ALA A 36 3.81 6.54 -2.82
CA ALA A 36 2.47 5.97 -3.04
C ALA A 36 2.40 4.49 -2.62
N ILE A 37 3.30 3.67 -3.17
CA ILE A 37 3.30 2.22 -2.93
C ILE A 37 3.71 1.93 -1.48
N LEU A 38 4.62 2.72 -0.93
CA LEU A 38 5.00 2.60 0.47
C LEU A 38 3.83 2.93 1.41
N PHE A 39 3.04 3.95 1.07
CA PHE A 39 1.84 4.27 1.81
C PHE A 39 0.79 3.15 1.71
N LEU A 40 0.58 2.58 0.52
CA LEU A 40 -0.27 1.40 0.34
C LEU A 40 0.19 0.24 1.22
N LYS A 41 1.50 -0.03 1.30
CA LYS A 41 2.07 -1.06 2.17
C LYS A 41 1.75 -0.77 3.63
N ARG A 42 1.97 0.46 4.08
CA ARG A 42 1.68 0.88 5.46
C ARG A 42 0.20 0.71 5.81
N LEU A 43 -0.70 1.13 4.92
CA LEU A 43 -2.14 0.96 5.11
C LEU A 43 -2.49 -0.52 5.28
N ASN A 44 -1.94 -1.38 4.43
CA ASN A 44 -2.16 -2.82 4.48
C ASN A 44 -1.64 -3.45 5.77
N ASP A 45 -0.44 -3.09 6.21
CA ASP A 45 0.15 -3.63 7.44
C ASP A 45 -0.67 -3.25 8.68
N ARG A 46 -1.10 -1.99 8.76
CA ARG A 46 -1.98 -1.52 9.84
C ARG A 46 -3.34 -2.22 9.81
N PHE A 47 -3.95 -2.31 8.63
CA PHE A 47 -5.25 -2.96 8.47
C PHE A 47 -5.19 -4.44 8.83
N ARG A 48 -4.14 -5.16 8.42
CA ARG A 48 -3.93 -6.57 8.77
C ARG A 48 -3.82 -6.75 10.28
N LEU A 49 -3.05 -5.91 10.97
CA LEU A 49 -2.93 -5.94 12.43
C LEU A 49 -4.27 -5.68 13.12
N GLU A 50 -5.00 -4.63 12.72
CA GLU A 50 -6.32 -4.33 13.28
C GLU A 50 -7.32 -5.47 13.04
N ARG A 51 -7.30 -6.07 11.85
CA ARG A 51 -8.14 -7.21 11.44
C ARG A 51 -7.82 -8.45 12.27
N GLU A 52 -6.56 -8.76 12.53
CA GLU A 52 -6.14 -9.89 13.38
C GLU A 52 -6.57 -9.70 14.84
N VAL A 53 -6.36 -8.51 15.41
CA VAL A 53 -6.82 -8.19 16.77
C VAL A 53 -8.34 -8.33 16.87
N ARG A 54 -9.09 -7.83 15.88
CA ARG A 54 -10.55 -7.97 15.84
C ARG A 54 -10.96 -9.44 15.71
N ARG A 55 -10.29 -10.22 14.86
CA ARG A 55 -10.54 -11.65 14.68
C ARG A 55 -10.46 -12.40 16.00
N ASN A 56 -9.38 -12.19 16.75
CA ASN A 56 -9.16 -12.84 18.05
C ASN A 56 -10.28 -12.47 19.05
N LYS A 57 -10.67 -11.20 19.11
CA LYS A 57 -11.79 -10.75 19.97
C LYS A 57 -13.14 -11.38 19.59
N LEU A 58 -13.39 -11.60 18.30
CA LEU A 58 -14.63 -12.24 17.84
C LEU A 58 -14.62 -13.75 18.11
N MET A 59 -13.45 -14.40 18.00
CA MET A 59 -13.26 -15.79 18.38
C MET A 59 -13.49 -15.99 19.89
N GLU A 60 -12.95 -15.11 20.73
CA GLU A 60 -13.17 -15.14 22.19
C GLU A 60 -14.65 -14.95 22.56
N LYS A 61 -15.42 -14.25 21.73
CA LYS A 61 -16.88 -14.09 21.88
C LYS A 61 -17.67 -15.32 21.41
N GLY A 62 -17.00 -16.35 20.88
CA GLY A 62 -17.63 -17.60 20.44
C GLY A 62 -18.35 -17.53 19.10
N LEU A 63 -18.02 -16.55 18.25
CA LEU A 63 -18.60 -16.48 16.90
C LEU A 63 -18.04 -17.62 16.02
N SER A 64 -18.87 -18.11 15.11
CA SER A 64 -18.44 -19.07 14.09
C SER A 64 -17.49 -18.43 13.07
N PRO A 65 -16.64 -19.21 12.37
CA PRO A 65 -15.74 -18.67 11.35
C PRO A 65 -16.43 -17.81 10.28
N ALA A 66 -17.61 -18.22 9.82
CA ALA A 66 -18.37 -17.48 8.81
C ALA A 66 -18.85 -16.12 9.34
N GLN A 67 -19.31 -16.05 10.59
CA GLN A 67 -19.72 -14.80 11.23
C GLN A 67 -18.52 -13.89 11.47
N ILE A 68 -17.36 -14.45 11.85
CA ILE A 68 -16.13 -13.70 11.99
C ILE A 68 -15.75 -13.06 10.66
N ASP A 69 -15.75 -13.82 9.58
CA ASP A 69 -15.39 -13.29 8.26
C ASP A 69 -16.32 -12.17 7.82
N GLU A 70 -17.63 -12.29 8.07
CA GLU A 70 -18.59 -11.21 7.81
C GLU A 70 -18.29 -9.95 8.65
N GLU A 71 -18.06 -10.13 9.96
CA GLU A 71 -17.74 -9.05 10.89
C GLU A 71 -16.39 -8.36 10.60
N LEU A 72 -15.45 -9.07 9.99
CA LEU A 72 -14.14 -8.53 9.60
C LEU A 72 -14.21 -7.66 8.34
N GLU A 73 -15.26 -7.77 7.55
CA GLU A 73 -15.44 -6.97 6.33
C GLU A 73 -16.30 -5.70 6.55
N LYS A 74 -16.79 -5.50 7.77
CA LYS A 74 -17.54 -4.29 8.16
C LYS A 74 -16.64 -3.07 8.25
N ARG A 75 -16.69 -2.21 7.24
CA ARG A 75 -15.87 -0.98 7.12
C ARG A 75 -15.94 -0.08 8.35
N GLU A 76 -17.11 0.07 8.97
CA GLU A 76 -17.32 0.85 10.20
C GLU A 76 -16.57 0.34 11.42
N SER A 77 -16.03 -0.88 11.37
CA SER A 77 -15.24 -1.48 12.43
C SER A 77 -13.79 -0.99 12.45
N TYR A 78 -13.37 -0.25 11.43
CA TYR A 78 -11.98 0.17 11.24
C TYR A 78 -11.90 1.68 11.08
N ARG A 79 -10.78 2.25 11.54
CA ARG A 79 -10.47 3.66 11.28
C ARG A 79 -10.09 3.87 9.82
N LEU A 80 -9.29 2.96 9.27
CA LEU A 80 -8.90 2.90 7.87
C LEU A 80 -9.20 1.50 7.35
N PHE A 81 -10.14 1.40 6.42
CA PHE A 81 -10.52 0.13 5.80
C PHE A 81 -9.77 -0.07 4.49
N VAL A 82 -9.16 -1.24 4.30
CA VAL A 82 -8.55 -1.62 3.03
C VAL A 82 -9.49 -2.59 2.29
N PRO A 83 -10.09 -2.17 1.17
CA PRO A 83 -10.97 -3.01 0.37
C PRO A 83 -10.19 -4.19 -0.22
N LYS A 84 -10.89 -5.29 -0.55
CA LYS A 84 -10.28 -6.54 -1.01
C LYS A 84 -9.28 -6.32 -2.14
N MET A 85 -9.67 -5.62 -3.20
CA MET A 85 -8.81 -5.34 -4.36
C MET A 85 -7.57 -4.50 -4.07
N ALA A 86 -7.50 -3.83 -2.91
CA ALA A 86 -6.35 -3.03 -2.52
C ALA A 86 -5.52 -3.70 -1.41
N ARG A 87 -5.86 -4.95 -1.08
CA ARG A 87 -5.07 -5.76 -0.16
C ARG A 87 -3.74 -6.08 -0.79
N TRP A 88 -2.69 -6.07 0.03
CA TRP A 88 -1.32 -6.26 -0.44
C TRP A 88 -1.16 -7.54 -1.27
N ASP A 89 -1.75 -8.64 -0.81
CA ASP A 89 -1.67 -9.94 -1.49
C ASP A 89 -2.33 -9.89 -2.89
N GLU A 90 -3.46 -9.19 -3.03
CA GLU A 90 -4.15 -9.01 -4.31
C GLU A 90 -3.34 -8.12 -5.26
N VAL A 91 -2.77 -7.04 -4.73
CA VAL A 91 -1.91 -6.11 -5.48
C VAL A 91 -0.62 -6.81 -5.96
N THR A 92 -0.01 -7.65 -5.13
CA THR A 92 1.18 -8.45 -5.50
C THR A 92 0.88 -9.56 -6.51
N GLY A 93 -0.37 -10.05 -6.52
CA GLY A 93 -0.82 -11.08 -7.44
C GLY A 93 -1.15 -10.54 -8.83
N GLU A 94 -1.37 -9.23 -8.97
CA GLU A 94 -1.68 -8.60 -10.25
C GLU A 94 -0.42 -8.49 -11.12
N GLN A 95 -0.54 -8.93 -12.37
CA GLN A 95 0.56 -8.93 -13.36
C GLN A 95 0.22 -8.11 -14.60
N GLU A 96 -1.06 -7.83 -14.86
CA GLU A 96 -1.55 -7.15 -16.04
C GLU A 96 -2.00 -5.73 -15.72
N ASP A 97 -1.52 -4.75 -16.51
CA ASP A 97 -1.85 -3.32 -16.40
C ASP A 97 -1.93 -2.80 -14.94
N LEU A 98 -0.87 -3.09 -14.18
CA LEU A 98 -0.74 -2.80 -12.75
C LEU A 98 -0.96 -1.31 -12.45
N GLY A 99 -0.60 -0.42 -13.37
CA GLY A 99 -0.86 1.02 -13.23
C GLY A 99 -2.36 1.34 -13.19
N ALA A 100 -3.16 0.76 -14.09
CA ALA A 100 -4.61 0.91 -14.06
C ALA A 100 -5.23 0.21 -12.85
N TYR A 101 -4.70 -0.95 -12.45
CA TYR A 101 -5.13 -1.66 -11.24
C TYR A 101 -4.93 -0.81 -9.98
N LEU A 102 -3.71 -0.31 -9.76
CA LEU A 102 -3.36 0.54 -8.63
C LEU A 102 -4.22 1.81 -8.60
N SER A 103 -4.44 2.43 -9.75
CA SER A 103 -5.31 3.60 -9.87
C SER A 103 -6.74 3.31 -9.42
N LYS A 104 -7.28 2.12 -9.69
CA LYS A 104 -8.60 1.70 -9.21
C LYS A 104 -8.56 1.35 -7.72
N ALA A 105 -7.54 0.63 -7.26
CA ALA A 105 -7.37 0.24 -5.87
C ALA A 105 -7.30 1.47 -4.93
N PHE A 106 -6.56 2.51 -5.34
CA PHE A 106 -6.40 3.74 -4.58
C PHE A 106 -7.72 4.52 -4.48
N ARG A 107 -8.48 4.60 -5.59
CA ARG A 107 -9.82 5.18 -5.59
C ARG A 107 -10.79 4.43 -4.67
N GLU A 108 -10.74 3.09 -4.69
CA GLU A 108 -11.61 2.27 -3.85
C GLU A 108 -11.25 2.40 -2.36
N ILE A 109 -9.96 2.50 -2.03
CA ILE A 109 -9.50 2.84 -0.68
C ILE A 109 -10.10 4.20 -0.26
N ASP A 110 -9.98 5.23 -1.09
CA ASP A 110 -10.43 6.57 -0.74
C ASP A 110 -11.96 6.64 -0.56
N ALA A 111 -12.73 6.00 -1.45
CA ALA A 111 -14.17 5.83 -1.33
C ALA A 111 -14.57 5.08 -0.04
N SER A 112 -13.83 4.01 0.27
CA SER A 112 -13.96 3.22 1.50
C SER A 112 -13.54 3.97 2.76
N ASN A 113 -12.97 5.16 2.67
CA ASN A 113 -12.50 5.96 3.81
C ASN A 113 -13.03 7.40 3.81
N ARG A 114 -14.16 7.66 3.12
CA ARG A 114 -14.85 8.97 3.04
C ARG A 114 -13.97 10.10 2.48
N GLY A 115 -13.07 9.78 1.55
CA GLY A 115 -12.20 10.80 0.95
C GLY A 115 -11.10 11.32 1.87
N CYS A 116 -10.92 10.73 3.06
CA CYS A 116 -9.96 11.19 4.06
C CYS A 116 -8.50 11.08 3.58
N LEU A 117 -8.25 10.27 2.55
CA LEU A 117 -6.90 9.93 2.14
C LEU A 117 -6.38 10.79 1.00
N GLY A 118 -7.23 11.33 0.11
CA GLY A 118 -7.00 12.47 -0.80
C GLY A 118 -5.73 12.43 -1.67
N LEU A 119 -4.57 12.44 -1.01
CA LEU A 119 -3.23 12.11 -1.52
C LEU A 119 -3.18 10.87 -2.42
N LEU A 120 -3.97 9.84 -2.15
CA LEU A 120 -3.96 8.64 -3.01
C LEU A 120 -4.56 8.88 -4.40
N ASN A 121 -5.40 9.90 -4.55
CA ASN A 121 -6.01 10.21 -5.84
C ASN A 121 -5.17 11.17 -6.70
N THR A 122 -4.04 11.68 -6.19
CA THR A 122 -3.21 12.64 -6.94
C THR A 122 -2.21 11.97 -7.88
N ILE A 123 -2.00 10.66 -7.72
CA ILE A 123 -0.93 9.94 -8.42
C ILE A 123 -1.50 9.22 -9.64
N ASP A 124 -0.96 9.57 -10.81
CA ASP A 124 -1.32 8.94 -12.07
C ASP A 124 -0.30 7.85 -12.45
N PHE A 125 -0.63 6.61 -12.13
CA PHE A 125 0.13 5.43 -12.52
C PHE A 125 0.00 5.08 -14.01
N THR A 126 -0.88 5.77 -14.73
CA THR A 126 -1.12 5.58 -16.17
C THR A 126 -0.49 6.70 -17.00
N ARG A 127 0.22 7.64 -16.36
CA ARG A 127 0.91 8.75 -17.00
C ARG A 127 1.83 8.28 -18.13
N THR A 128 1.80 8.98 -19.25
CA THR A 128 2.68 8.73 -20.41
C THR A 128 3.68 9.86 -20.61
N THR A 129 4.82 9.53 -21.19
CA THR A 129 5.83 10.49 -21.66
C THR A 129 5.35 11.17 -22.96
N GLU A 130 6.10 12.17 -23.41
CA GLU A 130 5.86 12.82 -24.72
C GLU A 130 5.95 11.83 -25.90
N SER A 131 6.72 10.74 -25.76
CA SER A 131 6.82 9.68 -26.76
C SER A 131 5.60 8.74 -26.80
N GLY A 132 4.70 8.84 -25.82
CA GLY A 132 3.52 7.97 -25.69
C GLY A 132 3.78 6.70 -24.88
N ASP A 133 5.00 6.50 -24.37
CA ASP A 133 5.34 5.37 -23.50
C ASP A 133 4.86 5.61 -22.07
N ARG A 134 4.64 4.54 -21.29
CA ARG A 134 4.34 4.68 -19.85
C ARG A 134 5.52 5.33 -19.14
N PHE A 135 5.25 6.36 -18.32
CA PHE A 135 6.29 7.02 -17.53
C PHE A 135 6.90 6.06 -16.51
N ILE A 136 6.04 5.34 -15.78
CA ILE A 136 6.41 4.20 -14.94
C ILE A 136 5.84 2.93 -15.56
N THR A 137 6.70 1.97 -15.83
CA THR A 137 6.32 0.73 -16.51
C THR A 137 5.70 -0.27 -15.53
N ASN A 138 4.94 -1.24 -16.06
CA ASN A 138 4.39 -2.34 -15.27
C ASN A 138 5.48 -3.10 -14.49
N ASN A 139 6.64 -3.30 -15.12
CA ASN A 139 7.78 -3.98 -14.50
C ASN A 139 8.39 -3.15 -13.35
N GLU A 140 8.51 -1.83 -13.51
CA GLU A 140 8.99 -0.94 -12.45
C GLU A 140 8.04 -0.91 -11.25
N LEU A 141 6.73 -0.86 -11.49
CA LEU A 141 5.72 -0.98 -10.45
C LEU A 141 5.81 -2.34 -9.72
N ALA A 142 5.97 -3.43 -10.45
CA ALA A 142 6.12 -4.76 -9.86
C ALA A 142 7.41 -4.88 -9.02
N GLN A 143 8.52 -4.32 -9.51
CA GLN A 143 9.78 -4.25 -8.77
C GLN A 143 9.65 -3.43 -7.48
N LEU A 144 8.96 -2.29 -7.54
CA LEU A 144 8.69 -1.43 -6.39
C LEU A 144 7.86 -2.15 -5.32
N ILE A 145 6.75 -2.78 -5.72
CA ILE A 145 5.91 -3.57 -4.82
C ILE A 145 6.72 -4.69 -4.17
N LYS A 146 7.48 -5.45 -4.96
CA LYS A 146 8.33 -6.53 -4.46
C LYS A 146 9.40 -6.03 -3.50
N GLY A 147 9.99 -4.87 -3.77
CA GLY A 147 10.99 -4.24 -2.90
C GLY A 147 10.46 -3.93 -1.49
N PHE A 148 9.16 -3.64 -1.38
CA PHE A 148 8.51 -3.31 -0.11
C PHE A 148 7.86 -4.49 0.60
N GLU A 149 7.78 -5.67 -0.02
CA GLU A 149 7.12 -6.85 0.55
C GLU A 149 7.72 -7.26 1.90
N GLY A 150 9.04 -7.18 2.04
CA GLY A 150 9.77 -7.53 3.26
C GLY A 150 9.69 -6.50 4.39
N LEU A 151 9.13 -5.31 4.13
CA LEU A 151 8.99 -4.26 5.13
C LEU A 151 7.81 -4.53 6.05
N ILE A 152 7.94 -4.17 7.32
CA ILE A 152 6.84 -4.17 8.29
C ILE A 152 6.66 -2.72 8.76
N LEU A 153 5.59 -2.08 8.31
CA LEU A 153 5.34 -0.65 8.53
C LEU A 153 4.21 -0.41 9.55
N THR A 154 4.16 -1.22 10.61
CA THR A 154 3.27 -0.97 11.75
C THR A 154 3.92 0.01 12.74
N ASP A 155 3.11 0.67 13.55
CA ASP A 155 3.59 1.73 14.46
C ASP A 155 4.67 1.20 15.45
N ASP A 156 4.63 -0.07 15.83
CA ASP A 156 5.66 -0.68 16.68
C ASP A 156 7.01 -0.89 16.00
N HIS A 157 7.06 -0.85 14.66
CA HIS A 157 8.25 -1.01 13.84
C HIS A 157 8.81 0.32 13.34
N LEU A 158 8.18 1.44 13.66
CA LEU A 158 8.63 2.79 13.32
C LEU A 158 9.07 3.53 14.59
N ALA A 159 10.18 4.25 14.52
CA ALA A 159 10.72 5.01 15.65
C ALA A 159 10.23 6.48 15.68
N PHE A 160 9.22 6.82 14.89
CA PHE A 160 8.69 8.18 14.69
C PHE A 160 7.17 8.20 14.53
#